data_AF-A0A6G0KLC1-F1
#
_entry.id   AF-A0A6G0KLC1-F1
#
_cell.length_a   1.000
_cell.length_b   1.000
_cell.length_c   1.000
_cell.angle_alpha   90.00
_cell.angle_beta   90.00
_cell.angle_gamma   90.00
#
_symmetry.space_group_name_H-M   'P 1'
#
loop_
_entity.id
_entity.type
_entity.pdbx_description
1 polymer ?
#
loop_
_entity_poly.entity_id
_entity_poly.type
_entity_poly.pdbx_seq_one_letter_code
_entity_poly.pdbx_strand_id
1 'polypeptide(L)'
;MAIPRRALIIIGVVVVLAVVGVIVGVVVTKDSSNSASTSTSTSDGTSGSTSASSGSTTTRSGGTTKSSSSTKKTTTSSGSTSITSDPTSVTYSLSAFAIGDWGTTVTQDSCCQSSGYTDYDVNAEDMVANVMDQQAGDADVAPKVVIGHGDNFYWSGINSEDGRDSRFPTTFEDKFDIFSFFSPFRRARFPVPQRHHSPPAPVDASSVLRSSRPLGVDTAPERTLGVSPPTKGPEDKFDGDNIKTIPWVNVLGNHDYGGADYICSSGDNTAKCSDSDALVAALKNKFSWQSGYTSPNDDWWILEDHFYVYTIEDADSGVSIDIFNIDSNDADSHGAQETCCQCYGYAGDDDDTCDNISRGDDACAGGDTDMYDACVDLLTSWADDSRTQLAANIANSTATWKVVNSHYNPYAHYAESGMAKWFDIINGTGVHLWLNGHTHGENHDYSSSLGVHFVDNGAGGGIIKQSASDIPTYAEDYVENLWVYDGTEYGFFSLTASEDWLKLQYHTADDKWTYAESFNSTSVGGVATKHCWYIPNDGAEGQECTSSSSSS
;
A
#
# COMPACT_ATOMS: atom_id res chain seq x y z
N MET A 1 -38.26 -4.89 28.20
CA MET A 1 -37.76 -3.50 28.26
C MET A 1 -36.48 -3.47 27.46
N ALA A 2 -36.51 -2.80 26.32
CA ALA A 2 -35.41 -2.74 25.37
C ALA A 2 -34.33 -1.78 25.87
N ILE A 3 -33.08 -2.21 25.85
CA ILE A 3 -31.90 -1.36 26.07
C ILE A 3 -31.51 -0.77 24.70
N PRO A 4 -31.24 0.54 24.58
CA PRO A 4 -31.04 1.19 23.28
C PRO A 4 -29.63 0.93 22.70
N ARG A 5 -29.57 0.94 21.36
CA ARG A 5 -28.47 0.78 20.38
C ARG A 5 -27.11 1.49 20.63
N ARG A 6 -26.81 1.97 21.83
CA ARG A 6 -25.66 2.87 22.10
C ARG A 6 -24.53 2.24 22.92
N ALA A 7 -24.62 0.96 23.27
CA ALA A 7 -23.65 0.31 24.17
C ALA A 7 -22.83 -0.82 23.52
N LEU A 8 -23.11 -1.20 22.27
CA LEU A 8 -22.54 -2.41 21.65
C LEU A 8 -21.23 -2.18 20.88
N ILE A 9 -20.90 -0.95 20.49
CA ILE A 9 -19.69 -0.67 19.67
C ILE A 9 -18.43 -0.42 20.53
N ILE A 10 -18.59 -0.20 21.85
CA ILE A 10 -17.49 0.13 22.76
C ILE A 10 -16.51 -1.05 22.97
N ILE A 11 -16.88 -2.27 22.57
CA ILE A 11 -16.10 -3.48 22.83
C ILE A 11 -15.18 -3.83 21.64
N GLY A 12 -15.60 -3.64 20.39
CA GLY A 12 -14.80 -4.00 19.20
C GLY A 12 -13.43 -3.30 19.13
N VAL A 13 -13.35 -2.01 19.49
CA VAL A 13 -12.09 -1.25 19.50
C VAL A 13 -11.14 -1.68 20.63
N VAL A 14 -11.67 -2.22 21.73
CA VAL A 14 -10.85 -2.72 22.85
C VAL A 14 -10.36 -4.15 22.60
N VAL A 15 -11.06 -4.91 21.75
CA VAL A 15 -10.72 -6.31 21.43
C VAL A 15 -9.56 -6.39 20.42
N VAL A 16 -9.43 -5.43 19.48
CA VAL A 16 -8.26 -5.34 18.58
C VAL A 16 -6.93 -5.28 19.37
N LEU A 17 -6.89 -4.60 20.52
CA LEU A 17 -5.72 -4.56 21.41
C LEU A 17 -5.52 -5.84 22.23
N ALA A 18 -6.56 -6.66 22.42
CA ALA A 18 -6.49 -7.89 23.21
C ALA A 18 -6.04 -9.12 22.39
N VAL A 19 -6.29 -9.13 21.07
CA VAL A 19 -5.94 -10.24 20.18
C VAL A 19 -4.42 -10.42 20.04
N VAL A 20 -3.67 -9.32 20.01
CA VAL A 20 -2.18 -9.34 20.06
C VAL A 20 -1.68 -10.06 21.32
N GLY A 21 -2.37 -9.92 22.46
CA GLY A 21 -1.99 -10.56 23.72
C GLY A 21 -2.34 -12.06 23.84
N VAL A 22 -3.38 -12.54 23.15
CA VAL A 22 -3.88 -13.92 23.29
C VAL A 22 -3.15 -14.89 22.35
N ILE A 23 -2.77 -14.46 21.14
CA ILE A 23 -2.03 -15.31 20.18
C ILE A 23 -0.64 -15.68 20.73
N VAL A 24 0.01 -14.75 21.46
CA VAL A 24 1.29 -15.02 22.15
C VAL A 24 1.15 -16.07 23.26
N GLY A 25 0.00 -16.17 23.92
CA GLY A 25 -0.23 -17.11 25.03
C GLY A 25 -0.39 -18.58 24.60
N VAL A 26 -0.94 -18.83 23.41
CA VAL A 26 -1.26 -20.19 22.94
C VAL A 26 -0.06 -20.88 22.29
N VAL A 27 0.87 -20.13 21.70
CA VAL A 27 2.09 -20.72 21.09
C VAL A 27 3.14 -21.10 22.15
N VAL A 28 3.21 -20.39 23.28
CA VAL A 28 4.21 -20.64 24.34
C VAL A 28 3.89 -21.87 25.23
N THR A 29 2.69 -22.43 25.18
CA THR A 29 2.30 -23.57 26.05
C THR A 29 2.40 -24.96 25.42
N LYS A 30 2.90 -25.11 24.18
CA LYS A 30 3.01 -26.45 23.54
C LYS A 30 4.38 -27.12 23.54
N ASP A 31 5.45 -26.47 23.96
CA ASP A 31 6.77 -27.12 24.06
C ASP A 31 7.41 -26.96 25.43
N SER A 32 6.98 -27.81 26.38
CA SER A 32 7.76 -28.15 27.57
C SER A 32 7.19 -29.37 28.28
N SER A 33 7.65 -30.57 27.92
CA SER A 33 7.87 -31.63 28.92
C SER A 33 8.70 -32.78 28.34
N ASN A 34 9.97 -32.82 28.73
CA ASN A 34 10.78 -34.03 28.67
C ASN A 34 11.30 -34.30 30.08
N SER A 35 10.99 -35.47 30.67
CA SER A 35 11.93 -36.25 31.48
C SER A 35 11.36 -37.55 32.06
N ALA A 36 12.16 -38.61 31.87
CA ALA A 36 12.51 -39.68 32.81
C ALA A 36 11.52 -40.83 33.10
N SER A 37 11.76 -41.92 32.37
CA SER A 37 11.91 -43.33 32.81
C SER A 37 11.46 -43.73 34.22
N THR A 38 10.59 -44.74 34.32
CA THR A 38 10.70 -45.83 35.32
C THR A 38 10.03 -47.11 34.79
N SER A 39 10.75 -48.21 35.00
CA SER A 39 10.46 -49.61 34.67
C SER A 39 9.24 -50.21 35.37
N THR A 40 8.48 -51.08 34.71
CA THR A 40 7.84 -52.25 35.35
C THR A 40 7.66 -53.39 34.34
N SER A 41 7.85 -54.60 34.85
CA SER A 41 7.99 -55.88 34.16
C SER A 41 6.68 -56.65 33.98
N THR A 42 6.79 -57.72 33.17
CA THR A 42 6.11 -59.03 33.15
C THR A 42 4.88 -59.30 32.25
N SER A 43 5.11 -60.27 31.34
CA SER A 43 4.26 -61.38 30.82
C SER A 43 2.99 -61.04 30.00
N ASP A 44 2.61 -61.70 28.90
CA ASP A 44 2.97 -62.98 28.25
C ASP A 44 2.51 -62.93 26.78
N GLY A 45 3.01 -63.82 25.90
CA GLY A 45 2.26 -64.17 24.66
C GLY A 45 3.01 -64.49 23.35
N THR A 46 4.03 -65.35 23.39
CA THR A 46 4.25 -66.52 22.49
C THR A 46 3.95 -66.48 20.96
N SER A 47 5.02 -66.78 20.20
CA SER A 47 5.13 -67.50 18.89
C SER A 47 4.86 -66.74 17.58
N GLY A 48 5.73 -66.79 16.55
CA GLY A 48 6.97 -67.54 16.38
C GLY A 48 7.66 -67.34 15.00
N SER A 49 8.93 -67.75 14.96
CA SER A 49 9.75 -68.25 13.82
C SER A 49 9.99 -67.33 12.60
N THR A 50 11.18 -66.72 12.46
CA THR A 50 12.41 -67.23 11.76
C THR A 50 12.23 -67.39 10.23
N SER A 51 13.07 -66.80 9.38
CA SER A 51 14.46 -67.25 9.20
C SER A 51 15.33 -66.26 8.42
N ALA A 52 16.58 -66.18 8.85
CA ALA A 52 17.71 -65.58 8.17
C ALA A 52 18.32 -66.52 7.12
N SER A 53 19.07 -65.97 6.15
CA SER A 53 20.36 -66.47 5.64
C SER A 53 20.83 -65.48 4.55
N SER A 54 21.86 -64.66 4.75
CA SER A 54 23.30 -65.00 4.75
C SER A 54 23.83 -65.49 3.40
N GLY A 55 24.77 -64.74 2.83
CA GLY A 55 25.50 -65.07 1.61
C GLY A 55 26.59 -64.05 1.29
N SER A 56 27.67 -64.07 2.07
CA SER A 56 28.91 -63.32 1.86
C SER A 56 29.67 -63.83 0.63
N THR A 57 30.23 -62.93 -0.19
CA THR A 57 31.58 -63.12 -0.77
C THR A 57 32.25 -61.76 -1.00
N THR A 58 33.49 -61.69 -0.55
CA THR A 58 34.37 -60.53 -0.44
C THR A 58 35.15 -60.30 -1.74
N THR A 59 35.36 -59.05 -2.15
CA THR A 59 36.69 -58.61 -2.65
C THR A 59 36.87 -57.10 -2.53
N ARG A 60 38.04 -56.75 -1.97
CA ARG A 60 38.58 -55.43 -1.63
C ARG A 60 38.76 -54.48 -2.81
N SER A 61 38.53 -53.20 -2.56
CA SER A 61 39.44 -52.04 -2.74
C SER A 61 38.67 -50.84 -2.20
N GLY A 62 39.07 -50.06 -1.20
CA GLY A 62 40.38 -49.52 -0.85
C GLY A 62 40.18 -48.01 -0.76
N GLY A 63 40.31 -47.40 0.42
CA GLY A 63 40.24 -45.94 0.59
C GLY A 63 39.48 -45.47 1.82
N THR A 64 40.19 -45.41 2.93
CA THR A 64 39.80 -44.83 4.22
C THR A 64 39.40 -43.35 4.13
N THR A 65 38.24 -43.04 4.70
CA THR A 65 37.77 -41.71 5.09
C THR A 65 38.45 -41.24 6.39
N LYS A 66 38.98 -40.02 6.41
CA LYS A 66 39.05 -39.16 7.59
C LYS A 66 39.33 -37.69 7.23
N SER A 67 38.43 -36.86 7.73
CA SER A 67 38.51 -35.44 8.07
C SER A 67 39.61 -34.56 7.45
N SER A 68 39.17 -33.51 6.76
CA SER A 68 39.85 -32.22 6.78
C SER A 68 38.82 -31.10 6.70
N SER A 69 38.85 -30.25 7.73
CA SER A 69 38.23 -28.93 7.77
C SER A 69 38.56 -28.12 6.51
N SER A 70 37.54 -27.76 5.73
CA SER A 70 37.69 -26.78 4.67
C SER A 70 37.01 -25.49 5.10
N THR A 71 37.85 -24.54 5.53
CA THR A 71 37.55 -23.13 5.66
C THR A 71 36.77 -22.66 4.43
N LYS A 72 35.51 -22.25 4.64
CA LYS A 72 34.67 -21.65 3.60
C LYS A 72 35.33 -20.34 3.22
N LYS A 73 35.89 -20.31 2.01
CA LYS A 73 36.52 -19.12 1.42
C LYS A 73 35.38 -18.14 1.11
N THR A 74 35.23 -17.13 1.94
CA THR A 74 34.40 -15.96 1.69
C THR A 74 34.92 -15.30 0.42
N THR A 75 34.19 -15.46 -0.67
CA THR A 75 34.29 -14.54 -1.82
C THR A 75 33.61 -13.26 -1.36
N THR A 76 34.42 -12.32 -0.89
CA THR A 76 34.08 -10.91 -0.75
C THR A 76 33.58 -10.42 -2.10
N SER A 77 32.29 -10.11 -2.19
CA SER A 77 31.76 -9.22 -3.22
C SER A 77 32.45 -7.86 -3.07
N SER A 78 32.76 -7.26 -4.20
CA SER A 78 33.42 -5.97 -4.36
C SER A 78 32.72 -4.89 -3.54
N GLY A 79 33.53 -4.05 -2.89
CA GLY A 79 33.13 -3.27 -1.72
C GLY A 79 31.95 -2.31 -1.91
N SER A 80 31.05 -2.31 -0.92
CA SER A 80 30.25 -1.14 -0.60
C SER A 80 31.22 -0.05 -0.11
N THR A 81 31.45 0.95 -0.94
CA THR A 81 31.95 2.23 -0.44
C THR A 81 30.82 2.84 0.37
N SER A 82 30.99 2.93 1.69
CA SER A 82 30.07 3.66 2.56
C SER A 82 29.80 5.05 1.98
N ILE A 83 28.54 5.47 1.94
CA ILE A 83 28.18 6.82 1.49
C ILE A 83 28.90 7.84 2.36
N THR A 84 29.66 8.76 1.73
CA THR A 84 30.41 9.83 2.44
C THR A 84 29.88 11.22 2.16
N SER A 85 28.93 11.36 1.24
CA SER A 85 28.29 12.64 0.95
C SER A 85 27.39 13.07 2.12
N ASP A 86 27.26 14.38 2.33
CA ASP A 86 26.38 14.92 3.36
C ASP A 86 24.96 15.09 2.78
N PRO A 87 23.93 14.42 3.34
CA PRO A 87 22.56 14.44 2.81
C PRO A 87 21.91 15.82 2.81
N THR A 88 22.44 16.76 3.59
CA THR A 88 21.95 18.16 3.61
C THR A 88 22.53 19.01 2.47
N SER A 89 23.53 18.48 1.76
CA SER A 89 24.26 19.19 0.70
C SER A 89 24.07 18.58 -0.69
N VAL A 90 23.51 17.37 -0.78
CA VAL A 90 23.21 16.73 -2.07
C VAL A 90 22.02 17.39 -2.76
N THR A 91 22.00 17.28 -4.09
CA THR A 91 20.84 17.72 -4.88
C THR A 91 19.90 16.53 -5.04
N TYR A 92 18.68 16.69 -4.55
CA TYR A 92 17.59 15.78 -4.81
C TYR A 92 16.92 16.15 -6.13
N SER A 93 16.51 15.16 -6.92
CA SER A 93 16.03 15.37 -8.29
C SER A 93 14.78 14.57 -8.63
N LEU A 94 14.41 13.59 -7.80
CA LEU A 94 13.27 12.71 -8.05
C LEU A 94 12.41 12.61 -6.80
N SER A 95 11.09 12.64 -6.95
CA SER A 95 10.17 12.62 -5.81
C SER A 95 8.96 11.72 -6.10
N ALA A 96 8.42 11.12 -5.04
CA ALA A 96 7.20 10.34 -5.02
C ALA A 96 6.45 10.58 -3.72
N PHE A 97 5.13 10.48 -3.73
CA PHE A 97 4.31 10.38 -2.52
C PHE A 97 3.88 8.93 -2.30
N ALA A 98 3.54 8.59 -1.07
CA ALA A 98 3.13 7.26 -0.64
C ALA A 98 1.96 7.40 0.34
N ILE A 99 0.90 6.63 0.14
CA ILE A 99 -0.34 6.70 0.94
C ILE A 99 -1.08 5.36 0.89
N GLY A 100 -1.53 4.88 2.05
CA GLY A 100 -2.38 3.69 2.19
C GLY A 100 -3.75 4.06 2.75
N ASP A 101 -4.72 3.16 2.59
CA ASP A 101 -6.03 3.26 3.25
C ASP A 101 -6.74 4.58 2.93
N TRP A 102 -6.62 4.96 1.66
CA TRP A 102 -7.11 6.22 1.14
C TRP A 102 -8.65 6.26 1.11
N GLY A 103 -9.28 5.20 0.60
CA GLY A 103 -10.63 5.34 0.07
C GLY A 103 -11.74 5.20 1.08
N THR A 104 -12.55 6.24 1.26
CA THR A 104 -13.72 6.13 2.15
C THR A 104 -14.89 5.34 1.54
N THR A 105 -15.84 4.99 2.39
CA THR A 105 -17.20 4.58 1.97
C THR A 105 -18.01 5.78 1.52
N VAL A 106 -18.93 5.62 0.57
CA VAL A 106 -19.77 6.75 0.08
C VAL A 106 -20.62 7.36 1.20
N THR A 107 -21.00 6.54 2.18
CA THR A 107 -21.76 6.97 3.37
C THR A 107 -20.89 7.38 4.55
N GLN A 108 -19.56 7.42 4.38
CA GLN A 108 -18.56 7.74 5.41
C GLN A 108 -18.66 6.86 6.65
N ASP A 109 -19.23 5.68 6.48
CA ASP A 109 -19.50 4.75 7.53
C ASP A 109 -18.23 3.95 7.90
N SER A 110 -17.22 3.95 7.02
CA SER A 110 -15.85 3.48 7.29
C SER A 110 -15.11 4.25 8.38
N CYS A 111 -15.28 5.57 8.44
CA CYS A 111 -14.73 6.38 9.52
C CYS A 111 -15.70 6.55 10.70
N CYS A 112 -17.01 6.54 10.44
CA CYS A 112 -17.95 7.31 11.25
C CYS A 112 -19.24 6.57 11.65
N GLN A 113 -19.25 5.22 11.66
CA GLN A 113 -20.37 4.43 12.24
C GLN A 113 -20.34 4.31 13.78
N SER A 114 -19.16 4.42 14.40
CA SER A 114 -19.00 4.25 15.85
C SER A 114 -19.25 5.55 16.62
N SER A 115 -19.64 5.47 17.89
CA SER A 115 -19.72 6.70 18.71
C SER A 115 -18.31 7.19 19.06
N GLY A 116 -17.98 8.44 18.74
CA GLY A 116 -16.71 9.05 19.12
C GLY A 116 -15.91 9.65 17.97
N TYR A 117 -16.38 9.52 16.72
CA TYR A 117 -15.80 10.25 15.60
C TYR A 117 -15.95 11.76 15.78
N THR A 118 -15.05 12.49 15.14
CA THR A 118 -14.97 13.95 15.15
C THR A 118 -15.21 14.49 13.75
N ASP A 119 -15.46 15.80 13.65
CA ASP A 119 -15.51 16.48 12.35
C ASP A 119 -14.18 16.34 11.58
N TYR A 120 -13.09 16.04 12.27
CA TYR A 120 -11.83 15.74 11.62
C TYR A 120 -11.89 14.40 10.86
N ASP A 121 -12.37 13.34 11.50
CA ASP A 121 -12.48 12.01 10.91
C ASP A 121 -13.41 12.00 9.68
N VAL A 122 -14.50 12.77 9.72
CA VAL A 122 -15.44 12.93 8.60
C VAL A 122 -14.78 13.52 7.36
N ASN A 123 -13.79 14.39 7.54
CA ASN A 123 -13.15 15.14 6.46
C ASN A 123 -11.69 14.69 6.24
N ALA A 124 -11.27 13.56 6.81
CA ALA A 124 -9.88 13.13 6.81
C ALA A 124 -9.32 12.98 5.39
N GLU A 125 -10.01 12.24 4.52
CA GLU A 125 -9.62 12.04 3.12
C GLU A 125 -9.52 13.38 2.35
N ASP A 126 -10.51 14.28 2.47
CA ASP A 126 -10.47 15.61 1.84
C ASP A 126 -9.33 16.49 2.38
N MET A 127 -9.03 16.38 3.67
CA MET A 127 -7.91 17.06 4.31
C MET A 127 -6.57 16.52 3.80
N VAL A 128 -6.38 15.19 3.77
CA VAL A 128 -5.12 14.59 3.27
C VAL A 128 -4.93 14.95 1.80
N ALA A 129 -5.98 14.90 0.97
CA ALA A 129 -5.94 15.36 -0.43
C ALA A 129 -5.38 16.78 -0.56
N ASN A 130 -5.85 17.68 0.30
CA ASN A 130 -5.44 19.07 0.33
C ASN A 130 -3.99 19.25 0.80
N VAL A 131 -3.58 18.55 1.86
CA VAL A 131 -2.19 18.55 2.36
C VAL A 131 -1.24 18.01 1.28
N MET A 132 -1.63 16.95 0.56
CA MET A 132 -0.85 16.41 -0.56
C MET A 132 -0.67 17.44 -1.68
N ASP A 133 -1.72 18.14 -2.10
CA ASP A 133 -1.61 19.18 -3.14
C ASP A 133 -0.76 20.38 -2.70
N GLN A 134 -0.93 20.86 -1.46
CA GLN A 134 -0.07 21.90 -0.91
C GLN A 134 1.40 21.46 -0.92
N GLN A 135 1.68 20.25 -0.44
CA GLN A 135 3.03 19.71 -0.41
C GLN A 135 3.61 19.53 -1.81
N ALA A 136 2.82 19.09 -2.80
CA ALA A 136 3.26 18.98 -4.18
C ALA A 136 3.60 20.34 -4.80
N GLY A 137 2.81 21.38 -4.48
CA GLY A 137 3.04 22.75 -4.96
C GLY A 137 4.22 23.47 -4.29
N ASP A 138 4.50 23.15 -3.02
CA ASP A 138 5.56 23.79 -2.24
C ASP A 138 6.89 23.01 -2.29
N ALA A 139 6.91 21.77 -2.79
CA ALA A 139 8.11 20.95 -2.87
C ALA A 139 9.13 21.49 -3.89
N ASP A 140 10.42 21.49 -3.49
CA ASP A 140 11.53 21.79 -4.40
C ASP A 140 11.61 20.81 -5.58
N VAL A 141 11.15 19.57 -5.36
CA VAL A 141 11.06 18.50 -6.36
C VAL A 141 9.62 17.99 -6.37
N ALA A 142 8.87 18.34 -7.39
CA ALA A 142 7.49 17.86 -7.56
C ALA A 142 7.46 16.33 -7.68
N PRO A 143 6.49 15.65 -7.05
CA PRO A 143 6.35 14.20 -7.16
C PRO A 143 6.07 13.79 -8.61
N LYS A 144 6.62 12.63 -9.02
CA LYS A 144 6.34 12.02 -10.33
C LYS A 144 5.33 10.88 -10.25
N VAL A 145 4.99 10.43 -9.05
CA VAL A 145 4.06 9.32 -8.79
C VAL A 145 3.50 9.43 -7.36
N VAL A 146 2.28 8.95 -7.16
CA VAL A 146 1.70 8.60 -5.87
C VAL A 146 1.66 7.07 -5.75
N ILE A 147 2.17 6.52 -4.66
CA ILE A 147 2.24 5.08 -4.38
C ILE A 147 1.13 4.72 -3.41
N GLY A 148 0.05 4.15 -3.93
CA GLY A 148 -1.10 3.63 -3.21
C GLY A 148 -0.84 2.24 -2.62
N HIS A 149 -0.99 2.10 -1.30
CA HIS A 149 -0.76 0.84 -0.58
C HIS A 149 -2.02 -0.03 -0.45
N GLY A 150 -3.07 0.22 -1.24
CA GLY A 150 -4.31 -0.55 -1.21
C GLY A 150 -5.30 -0.08 -0.15
N ASP A 151 -6.38 -0.86 -0.03
CA ASP A 151 -7.63 -0.45 0.60
C ASP A 151 -8.15 0.86 0.01
N ASN A 152 -8.23 0.83 -1.31
CA ASN A 152 -8.65 1.93 -2.15
C ASN A 152 -10.16 2.18 -2.07
N PHE A 153 -10.95 1.19 -1.65
CA PHE A 153 -12.39 1.29 -1.54
C PHE A 153 -12.96 0.47 -0.37
N TYR A 154 -13.22 1.12 0.77
CA TYR A 154 -13.89 0.49 1.90
C TYR A 154 -15.41 0.29 1.67
N TRP A 155 -16.09 -0.66 2.30
CA TRP A 155 -15.58 -1.78 3.12
C TRP A 155 -15.32 -3.05 2.32
N SER A 156 -16.00 -3.19 1.19
CA SER A 156 -16.03 -4.42 0.40
C SER A 156 -15.57 -4.21 -1.04
N GLY A 157 -14.81 -3.14 -1.29
CA GLY A 157 -14.28 -2.82 -2.59
C GLY A 157 -15.36 -2.31 -3.53
N ILE A 158 -15.15 -2.61 -4.82
CA ILE A 158 -16.14 -2.37 -5.87
C ILE A 158 -17.00 -3.63 -6.03
N ASN A 159 -18.32 -3.47 -6.01
CA ASN A 159 -19.26 -4.60 -6.04
C ASN A 159 -19.92 -4.79 -7.41
N SER A 160 -19.83 -3.82 -8.30
CA SER A 160 -20.38 -3.91 -9.65
C SER A 160 -19.70 -2.92 -10.60
N GLU A 161 -19.91 -3.07 -11.90
CA GLU A 161 -19.43 -2.09 -12.88
C GLU A 161 -20.09 -0.71 -12.68
N ASP A 162 -21.39 -0.66 -12.39
CA ASP A 162 -22.08 0.58 -12.01
C ASP A 162 -21.51 1.15 -10.68
N GLY A 163 -21.12 0.26 -9.77
CA GLY A 163 -20.39 0.58 -8.54
C GLY A 163 -19.08 1.28 -8.85
N ARG A 164 -18.23 0.71 -9.72
CA ARG A 164 -16.98 1.35 -10.18
C ARG A 164 -17.23 2.78 -10.66
N ASP A 165 -18.20 2.94 -11.55
CA ASP A 165 -18.50 4.22 -12.20
C ASP A 165 -19.11 5.26 -11.26
N SER A 166 -19.48 4.88 -10.04
CA SER A 166 -19.95 5.78 -8.98
C SER A 166 -18.91 6.00 -7.88
N ARG A 167 -18.20 4.94 -7.46
CA ARG A 167 -17.20 4.96 -6.39
C ARG A 167 -15.98 5.79 -6.77
N PHE A 168 -15.36 5.53 -7.93
CA PHE A 168 -14.19 6.29 -8.37
C PHE A 168 -14.45 7.80 -8.42
N PRO A 169 -15.52 8.30 -9.07
CA PRO A 169 -15.82 9.72 -9.00
C PRO A 169 -15.97 10.25 -7.58
N THR A 170 -16.67 9.52 -6.70
CA THR A 170 -17.10 10.04 -5.40
C THR A 170 -16.01 10.00 -4.33
N THR A 171 -15.24 8.93 -4.28
CA THR A 171 -14.26 8.65 -3.20
C THR A 171 -12.82 8.71 -3.69
N PHE A 172 -12.58 9.11 -4.94
CA PHE A 172 -11.23 9.31 -5.45
C PHE A 172 -11.14 10.61 -6.28
N GLU A 173 -11.84 10.72 -7.41
CA GLU A 173 -11.67 11.87 -8.31
C GLU A 173 -12.16 13.19 -7.69
N ASP A 174 -13.35 13.20 -7.10
CA ASP A 174 -13.96 14.40 -6.48
C ASP A 174 -13.13 14.92 -5.30
N LYS A 175 -12.28 14.07 -4.70
CA LYS A 175 -11.34 14.46 -3.65
C LYS A 175 -10.24 15.37 -4.15
N PHE A 176 -10.06 15.48 -5.46
CA PHE A 176 -9.18 16.47 -6.06
C PHE A 176 -9.99 17.50 -6.86
N ASP A 177 -11.28 17.26 -7.18
CA ASP A 177 -12.14 18.08 -8.03
C ASP A 177 -13.24 18.88 -7.29
N ILE A 178 -12.97 20.12 -6.84
CA ILE A 178 -14.02 20.95 -6.19
C ILE A 178 -14.98 21.67 -7.17
N PHE A 179 -14.75 21.69 -8.49
CA PHE A 179 -15.59 22.46 -9.44
C PHE A 179 -16.57 21.68 -10.34
N SER A 180 -16.67 20.36 -10.23
CA SER A 180 -17.50 19.58 -11.18
C SER A 180 -19.02 19.69 -10.96
N PHE A 181 -19.48 19.96 -9.72
CA PHE A 181 -20.92 19.89 -9.40
C PHE A 181 -21.79 21.04 -9.94
N PHE A 182 -21.24 22.13 -10.49
CA PHE A 182 -22.02 23.30 -10.92
C PHE A 182 -21.96 23.64 -12.42
N SER A 183 -21.50 22.74 -13.30
CA SER A 183 -21.63 22.97 -14.76
C SER A 183 -22.40 21.85 -15.47
N PRO A 184 -23.73 22.00 -15.68
CA PRO A 184 -24.50 21.04 -16.49
C PRO A 184 -24.11 21.02 -17.98
N PHE A 185 -23.04 21.72 -18.39
CA PHE A 185 -22.69 21.92 -19.80
C PHE A 185 -21.45 21.15 -20.31
N ARG A 186 -20.73 20.39 -19.48
CA ARG A 186 -19.58 19.60 -19.97
C ARG A 186 -19.86 18.13 -20.31
N ARG A 187 -21.05 17.58 -20.04
CA ARG A 187 -21.42 16.18 -20.36
C ARG A 187 -21.87 15.93 -21.81
N ALA A 188 -21.48 16.75 -22.79
CA ALA A 188 -21.79 16.48 -24.19
C ALA A 188 -20.62 16.81 -25.13
N ARG A 189 -19.65 15.90 -25.23
CA ARG A 189 -18.91 15.72 -26.49
C ARG A 189 -19.44 14.47 -27.18
N PHE A 190 -20.41 14.68 -28.06
CA PHE A 190 -20.80 13.69 -29.06
C PHE A 190 -19.62 13.41 -30.00
N PRO A 191 -19.47 12.16 -30.50
CA PRO A 191 -18.40 11.82 -31.43
C PRO A 191 -18.60 12.53 -32.77
N VAL A 192 -17.53 13.16 -33.26
CA VAL A 192 -17.47 13.78 -34.59
C VAL A 192 -17.58 12.68 -35.66
N PRO A 193 -18.54 12.72 -36.60
CA PRO A 193 -18.59 11.76 -37.68
C PRO A 193 -17.47 12.03 -38.69
N GLN A 194 -16.68 11.01 -39.00
CA GLN A 194 -15.72 11.01 -40.12
C GLN A 194 -16.42 11.41 -41.42
N ARG A 195 -15.93 12.46 -42.08
CA ARG A 195 -16.31 12.78 -43.47
C ARG A 195 -15.21 12.30 -44.42
N HIS A 196 -15.61 11.42 -45.33
CA HIS A 196 -14.83 10.94 -46.45
C HIS A 196 -14.33 12.07 -47.35
N HIS A 197 -13.06 11.96 -47.74
CA HIS A 197 -12.41 12.77 -48.76
C HIS A 197 -13.05 12.58 -50.14
N SER A 198 -13.29 13.68 -50.84
CA SER A 198 -13.34 13.75 -52.30
C SER A 198 -12.76 15.10 -52.76
N PRO A 199 -11.99 15.15 -53.86
CA PRO A 199 -11.15 16.28 -54.20
C PRO A 199 -11.91 17.37 -55.00
N PRO A 200 -11.52 18.65 -54.93
CA PRO A 200 -12.04 19.67 -55.83
C PRO A 200 -11.12 19.90 -57.04
N ALA A 201 -11.76 20.24 -58.17
CA ALA A 201 -11.15 20.88 -59.34
C ALA A 201 -12.00 22.12 -59.70
N PRO A 202 -11.56 23.04 -60.57
CA PRO A 202 -10.61 24.09 -60.18
C PRO A 202 -11.06 25.51 -60.62
N VAL A 203 -10.36 26.52 -60.06
CA VAL A 203 -10.15 27.94 -60.48
C VAL A 203 -11.29 28.77 -61.12
N ASP A 204 -11.50 29.97 -60.57
CA ASP A 204 -11.59 31.18 -61.40
C ASP A 204 -10.95 32.39 -60.69
N ALA A 205 -10.33 33.24 -61.49
CA ALA A 205 -9.44 34.33 -61.10
C ALA A 205 -10.00 35.69 -61.53
N SER A 206 -9.89 36.69 -60.65
CA SER A 206 -9.81 38.14 -60.97
C SER A 206 -9.78 38.89 -59.63
N SER A 207 -9.09 40.02 -59.41
CA SER A 207 -8.19 40.85 -60.20
C SER A 207 -7.66 42.01 -59.31
N VAL A 208 -6.54 42.64 -59.73
CA VAL A 208 -6.08 44.02 -59.42
C VAL A 208 -5.41 44.27 -58.05
N LEU A 209 -4.07 44.36 -57.93
CA LEU A 209 -3.09 45.44 -58.26
C LEU A 209 -3.05 46.68 -57.32
N ARG A 210 -1.82 46.95 -56.82
CA ARG A 210 -1.15 48.21 -56.36
C ARG A 210 -0.84 48.29 -54.85
N SER A 211 0.45 48.26 -54.46
CA SER A 211 1.36 49.41 -54.20
C SER A 211 0.91 50.21 -52.96
N SER A 212 1.69 50.49 -51.89
CA SER A 212 3.06 51.00 -51.81
C SER A 212 3.51 51.08 -50.34
N ARG A 213 4.76 50.68 -50.02
CA ARG A 213 5.78 51.23 -49.08
C ARG A 213 5.46 51.64 -47.60
N PRO A 214 6.50 51.70 -46.72
CA PRO A 214 6.44 51.27 -45.32
C PRO A 214 6.54 52.41 -44.28
N LEU A 215 6.24 52.10 -43.02
CA LEU A 215 6.64 52.89 -41.85
C LEU A 215 7.16 51.93 -40.77
N GLY A 216 8.40 52.13 -40.36
CA GLY A 216 9.02 51.43 -39.24
C GLY A 216 8.62 52.04 -37.90
N VAL A 217 8.76 51.26 -36.83
CA VAL A 217 8.79 51.75 -35.45
C VAL A 217 9.82 50.94 -34.66
N ASP A 218 10.54 51.68 -33.84
CA ASP A 218 11.73 51.38 -33.07
C ASP A 218 11.60 50.25 -32.04
N THR A 219 12.73 49.61 -31.82
CA THR A 219 13.06 48.72 -30.70
C THR A 219 13.47 49.51 -29.46
N ALA A 220 12.87 49.21 -28.30
CA ALA A 220 13.43 49.50 -26.97
C ALA A 220 12.93 48.43 -25.96
N PRO A 221 13.70 48.11 -24.90
CA PRO A 221 13.69 46.80 -24.25
C PRO A 221 12.66 46.68 -23.10
N GLU A 222 12.10 45.48 -22.96
CA GLU A 222 11.24 45.12 -21.83
C GLU A 222 12.00 45.15 -20.51
N ARG A 223 11.41 45.85 -19.55
CA ARG A 223 11.82 45.91 -18.15
C ARG A 223 11.02 44.82 -17.44
N THR A 224 11.70 43.74 -17.05
CA THR A 224 11.16 42.69 -16.18
C THR A 224 10.78 43.32 -14.84
N LEU A 225 9.48 43.52 -14.62
CA LEU A 225 8.92 43.72 -13.30
C LEU A 225 8.71 42.34 -12.70
N GLY A 226 9.49 42.03 -11.66
CA GLY A 226 9.25 40.86 -10.82
C GLY A 226 7.85 40.96 -10.23
N VAL A 227 7.01 40.02 -10.61
CA VAL A 227 5.71 39.78 -9.97
C VAL A 227 6.00 38.80 -8.85
N SER A 228 5.90 39.26 -7.60
CA SER A 228 5.75 38.37 -6.45
C SER A 228 4.50 37.50 -6.67
N PRO A 229 4.52 36.20 -6.35
CA PRO A 229 3.34 35.37 -6.50
C PRO A 229 2.20 35.96 -5.64
N PRO A 230 0.96 35.95 -6.15
CA PRO A 230 -0.16 36.47 -5.39
C PRO A 230 -0.36 35.59 -4.15
N THR A 231 -0.48 36.22 -2.99
CA THR A 231 -0.93 35.57 -1.76
C THR A 231 -2.34 35.02 -2.00
N LYS A 232 -2.48 33.68 -2.08
CA LYS A 232 -3.80 33.01 -2.13
C LYS A 232 -4.61 33.42 -0.91
N GLY A 233 -5.85 33.85 -1.13
CA GLY A 233 -6.78 34.22 -0.07
C GLY A 233 -7.47 32.99 0.53
N PRO A 234 -8.12 33.10 1.70
CA PRO A 234 -8.83 31.99 2.36
C PRO A 234 -10.05 31.45 1.61
N GLU A 235 -10.31 31.87 0.37
CA GLU A 235 -11.38 31.36 -0.50
C GLU A 235 -10.83 30.68 -1.78
N ASP A 236 -9.51 30.59 -1.95
CA ASP A 236 -8.89 29.88 -3.06
C ASP A 236 -8.92 28.38 -2.77
N LYS A 237 -10.04 27.78 -3.16
CA LYS A 237 -10.41 26.38 -3.06
C LYS A 237 -9.31 25.49 -3.61
N PHE A 238 -8.97 24.46 -2.84
CA PHE A 238 -8.20 23.33 -3.30
C PHE A 238 -8.87 22.69 -4.53
N ASP A 239 -8.14 22.61 -5.62
CA ASP A 239 -8.55 22.04 -6.90
C ASP A 239 -7.53 21.01 -7.41
N GLY A 240 -6.62 20.55 -6.54
CA GLY A 240 -5.64 19.52 -6.86
C GLY A 240 -4.67 19.90 -7.99
N ASP A 241 -4.52 21.19 -8.33
CA ASP A 241 -3.72 21.66 -9.46
C ASP A 241 -2.27 21.12 -9.47
N ASN A 242 -1.70 20.82 -8.30
CA ASN A 242 -0.32 20.35 -8.17
C ASN A 242 -0.20 18.81 -8.15
N ILE A 243 -1.31 18.08 -7.97
CA ILE A 243 -1.29 16.61 -7.84
C ILE A 243 -2.11 15.87 -8.88
N LYS A 244 -3.16 16.48 -9.42
CA LYS A 244 -3.91 15.93 -10.54
C LYS A 244 -2.96 15.64 -11.68
N THR A 245 -3.22 14.56 -12.41
CA THR A 245 -2.40 14.04 -13.53
C THR A 245 -1.10 13.35 -13.12
N ILE A 246 -0.71 13.36 -11.84
CA ILE A 246 0.42 12.56 -11.36
C ILE A 246 -0.03 11.09 -11.26
N PRO A 247 0.62 10.14 -11.95
CA PRO A 247 0.25 8.73 -11.88
C PRO A 247 0.15 8.22 -10.44
N TRP A 248 -0.93 7.51 -10.15
CA TRP A 248 -1.24 6.88 -8.89
C TRP A 248 -1.17 5.36 -9.08
N VAL A 249 -0.06 4.77 -8.65
CA VAL A 249 0.16 3.31 -8.73
C VAL A 249 -0.44 2.63 -7.52
N ASN A 250 -1.15 1.53 -7.68
CA ASN A 250 -1.88 0.89 -6.60
C ASN A 250 -1.51 -0.60 -6.43
N VAL A 251 -1.65 -1.06 -5.20
CA VAL A 251 -1.95 -2.47 -4.89
C VAL A 251 -3.37 -2.58 -4.35
N LEU A 252 -3.87 -3.79 -4.14
CA LEU A 252 -5.16 -4.03 -3.49
C LEU A 252 -4.95 -4.58 -2.08
N GLY A 253 -5.78 -4.12 -1.16
CA GLY A 253 -5.87 -4.65 0.20
C GLY A 253 -7.06 -5.58 0.41
N ASN A 254 -7.23 -6.08 1.63
CA ASN A 254 -8.32 -7.01 1.93
C ASN A 254 -9.69 -6.36 1.72
N HIS A 255 -9.85 -5.07 2.02
CA HIS A 255 -11.13 -4.38 1.84
C HIS A 255 -11.48 -4.22 0.37
N ASP A 256 -10.49 -4.08 -0.52
CA ASP A 256 -10.70 -4.09 -1.97
C ASP A 256 -11.26 -5.43 -2.47
N TYR A 257 -10.93 -6.53 -1.79
CA TYR A 257 -11.41 -7.89 -2.10
C TYR A 257 -12.68 -8.30 -1.34
N GLY A 258 -13.24 -7.45 -0.49
CA GLY A 258 -14.48 -7.72 0.25
C GLY A 258 -14.40 -7.42 1.74
N GLY A 259 -13.20 -7.20 2.28
CA GLY A 259 -12.97 -7.12 3.72
C GLY A 259 -13.47 -8.40 4.38
N ALA A 260 -14.14 -8.27 5.51
CA ALA A 260 -14.83 -9.39 6.18
C ALA A 260 -16.33 -9.55 5.79
N ASP A 261 -16.82 -8.85 4.75
CA ASP A 261 -18.19 -9.02 4.24
C ASP A 261 -18.21 -9.97 3.03
N TYR A 262 -19.39 -10.23 2.45
CA TYR A 262 -19.50 -11.08 1.29
C TYR A 262 -18.71 -10.55 0.09
N ILE A 263 -17.96 -11.44 -0.55
CA ILE A 263 -17.18 -11.14 -1.76
C ILE A 263 -18.11 -10.99 -2.98
N CYS A 264 -19.12 -11.86 -3.09
CA CYS A 264 -20.08 -11.77 -4.19
C CYS A 264 -21.06 -10.61 -3.99
N SER A 265 -21.75 -10.24 -5.06
CA SER A 265 -22.68 -9.11 -5.07
C SER A 265 -23.95 -9.41 -5.85
N SER A 266 -25.02 -8.68 -5.50
CA SER A 266 -26.28 -8.63 -6.23
C SER A 266 -26.59 -7.17 -6.56
N GLY A 267 -26.25 -6.76 -7.78
CA GLY A 267 -26.12 -5.33 -8.09
C GLY A 267 -24.93 -4.78 -7.32
N ASP A 268 -25.09 -3.62 -6.70
CA ASP A 268 -24.00 -2.98 -5.94
C ASP A 268 -23.96 -3.37 -4.44
N ASN A 269 -24.88 -4.23 -4.00
CA ASN A 269 -24.89 -4.72 -2.62
C ASN A 269 -24.14 -6.05 -2.52
N THR A 270 -23.44 -6.26 -1.41
CA THR A 270 -22.83 -7.55 -1.07
C THR A 270 -23.89 -8.65 -0.93
N ALA A 271 -23.53 -9.87 -1.31
CA ALA A 271 -24.43 -11.01 -1.30
C ALA A 271 -23.64 -12.32 -1.22
N LYS A 272 -24.24 -13.37 -0.64
CA LYS A 272 -23.66 -14.72 -0.60
C LYS A 272 -23.29 -15.20 -2.01
N CYS A 273 -22.09 -15.77 -2.13
CA CYS A 273 -21.71 -16.53 -3.31
C CYS A 273 -22.58 -17.80 -3.42
N SER A 274 -22.87 -18.23 -4.65
CA SER A 274 -23.64 -19.46 -4.88
C SER A 274 -22.82 -20.73 -4.69
N ASP A 275 -21.51 -20.63 -4.96
CA ASP A 275 -20.53 -21.72 -4.98
C ASP A 275 -19.10 -21.13 -5.09
N SER A 276 -18.08 -22.00 -5.03
CA SER A 276 -16.67 -21.64 -5.15
C SER A 276 -16.32 -20.97 -6.48
N ASP A 277 -16.94 -21.36 -7.60
CA ASP A 277 -16.67 -20.77 -8.91
C ASP A 277 -17.15 -19.32 -8.97
N ALA A 278 -18.33 -19.05 -8.41
CA ALA A 278 -18.87 -17.70 -8.27
C ALA A 278 -18.00 -16.83 -7.36
N LEU A 279 -17.47 -17.38 -6.26
CA LEU A 279 -16.54 -16.67 -5.37
C LEU A 279 -15.25 -16.29 -6.12
N VAL A 280 -14.61 -17.25 -6.78
CA VAL A 280 -13.37 -17.02 -7.53
C VAL A 280 -13.60 -16.01 -8.66
N ALA A 281 -14.75 -16.06 -9.33
CA ALA A 281 -15.12 -15.07 -10.33
C ALA A 281 -15.31 -13.68 -9.71
N ALA A 282 -15.93 -13.58 -8.54
CA ALA A 282 -16.14 -12.32 -7.84
C ALA A 282 -14.81 -11.65 -7.42
N LEU A 283 -13.86 -12.40 -6.85
CA LEU A 283 -12.52 -11.88 -6.53
C LEU A 283 -11.82 -11.29 -7.78
N LYS A 284 -11.86 -12.02 -8.90
CA LYS A 284 -11.31 -11.54 -10.18
C LYS A 284 -12.03 -10.30 -10.70
N ASN A 285 -13.35 -10.23 -10.53
CA ASN A 285 -14.13 -9.08 -10.93
C ASN A 285 -13.75 -7.83 -10.12
N LYS A 286 -13.58 -7.95 -8.79
CA LYS A 286 -13.14 -6.85 -7.92
C LYS A 286 -11.84 -6.22 -8.40
N PHE A 287 -10.83 -7.05 -8.69
CA PHE A 287 -9.59 -6.58 -9.32
C PHE A 287 -9.86 -5.91 -10.68
N SER A 288 -10.62 -6.58 -11.57
CA SER A 288 -10.86 -6.07 -12.93
C SER A 288 -11.61 -4.74 -12.98
N TRP A 289 -12.46 -4.46 -11.99
CA TRP A 289 -13.17 -3.19 -11.90
C TRP A 289 -12.26 -2.04 -11.51
N GLN A 290 -11.21 -2.30 -10.72
CA GLN A 290 -10.20 -1.29 -10.41
C GLN A 290 -9.17 -1.14 -11.53
N SER A 291 -8.63 -2.25 -12.05
CA SER A 291 -7.57 -2.21 -13.08
C SER A 291 -8.09 -1.79 -14.45
N GLY A 292 -9.38 -2.03 -14.73
CA GLY A 292 -10.03 -1.59 -15.96
C GLY A 292 -10.64 -0.19 -15.88
N TYR A 293 -10.47 0.53 -14.78
CA TYR A 293 -10.94 1.92 -14.68
C TYR A 293 -10.05 2.84 -15.51
N THR A 294 -10.68 3.78 -16.23
CA THR A 294 -9.97 4.84 -16.94
C THR A 294 -10.33 6.17 -16.31
N SER A 295 -9.34 6.81 -15.68
CA SER A 295 -9.59 8.07 -15.00
C SER A 295 -9.81 9.22 -16.00
N PRO A 296 -10.74 10.15 -15.70
CA PRO A 296 -10.89 11.38 -16.48
C PRO A 296 -9.67 12.32 -16.40
N ASN A 297 -8.76 12.14 -15.43
CA ASN A 297 -7.62 13.01 -15.16
C ASN A 297 -6.31 12.40 -15.70
N ASP A 298 -6.16 12.40 -17.03
CA ASP A 298 -5.00 11.84 -17.76
C ASP A 298 -4.73 10.35 -17.50
N ASP A 299 -5.78 9.60 -17.18
CA ASP A 299 -5.69 8.18 -16.86
C ASP A 299 -4.67 7.87 -15.74
N TRP A 300 -4.58 8.77 -14.76
CA TRP A 300 -3.63 8.67 -13.66
C TRP A 300 -3.84 7.47 -12.72
N TRP A 301 -4.94 6.70 -12.81
CA TRP A 301 -5.12 5.50 -11.98
C TRP A 301 -4.40 4.29 -12.59
N ILE A 302 -3.34 3.80 -11.95
CA ILE A 302 -2.49 2.72 -12.46
C ILE A 302 -2.60 1.49 -11.56
N LEU A 303 -3.14 0.41 -12.09
CA LEU A 303 -3.16 -0.92 -11.49
C LEU A 303 -3.06 -1.96 -12.61
N GLU A 304 -1.84 -2.39 -12.94
CA GLU A 304 -1.57 -3.17 -14.17
C GLU A 304 -1.82 -4.67 -13.97
N ASP A 305 -1.42 -5.21 -12.83
CA ASP A 305 -1.59 -6.63 -12.46
C ASP A 305 -1.42 -6.78 -10.92
N HIS A 306 -1.51 -8.00 -10.40
CA HIS A 306 -1.21 -8.35 -9.00
C HIS A 306 0.30 -8.28 -8.69
N PHE A 307 1.12 -8.29 -9.73
CA PHE A 307 2.52 -7.88 -9.65
C PHE A 307 2.88 -7.03 -10.87
N TYR A 308 3.48 -5.87 -10.64
CA TYR A 308 4.07 -5.08 -11.72
C TYR A 308 5.15 -4.14 -11.18
N VAL A 309 6.08 -3.77 -12.05
CA VAL A 309 7.14 -2.81 -11.72
C VAL A 309 6.82 -1.49 -12.39
N TYR A 310 6.73 -0.42 -11.61
CA TYR A 310 6.59 0.94 -12.11
C TYR A 310 7.88 1.71 -11.84
N THR A 311 8.49 2.26 -12.90
CA THR A 311 9.76 2.98 -12.80
C THR A 311 9.54 4.47 -13.01
N ILE A 312 10.06 5.28 -12.09
CA ILE A 312 10.23 6.72 -12.29
C ILE A 312 11.72 7.07 -12.39
N GLU A 313 12.05 8.03 -13.24
CA GLU A 313 13.43 8.47 -13.47
C GLU A 313 13.48 9.99 -13.63
N ASP A 314 14.54 10.60 -13.12
CA ASP A 314 14.97 11.93 -13.53
C ASP A 314 16.08 11.82 -14.59
N ALA A 315 15.76 12.13 -15.85
CA ALA A 315 16.66 11.92 -16.97
C ALA A 315 17.93 12.79 -16.92
N ASP A 316 17.91 13.93 -16.21
CA ASP A 316 19.05 14.84 -16.11
C ASP A 316 20.09 14.32 -15.12
N SER A 317 19.66 13.80 -13.97
CA SER A 317 20.53 13.21 -12.95
C SER A 317 20.78 11.70 -13.14
N GLY A 318 19.90 11.00 -13.85
CA GLY A 318 19.89 9.53 -13.95
C GLY A 318 19.38 8.81 -12.71
N VAL A 319 18.93 9.55 -11.68
CA VAL A 319 18.34 8.97 -10.47
C VAL A 319 17.02 8.31 -10.85
N SER A 320 16.82 7.06 -10.41
CA SER A 320 15.62 6.27 -10.71
C SER A 320 15.13 5.50 -9.50
N ILE A 321 13.82 5.24 -9.46
CA ILE A 321 13.17 4.39 -8.46
C ILE A 321 12.37 3.32 -9.20
N ASP A 322 12.70 2.05 -8.94
CA ASP A 322 11.82 0.93 -9.28
C ASP A 322 10.88 0.65 -8.12
N ILE A 323 9.57 0.70 -8.39
CA ILE A 323 8.50 0.41 -7.43
C ILE A 323 7.93 -0.96 -7.79
N PHE A 324 8.18 -1.95 -6.94
CA PHE A 324 7.66 -3.31 -7.08
C PHE A 324 6.33 -3.40 -6.35
N ASN A 325 5.23 -3.32 -7.10
CA ASN A 325 3.87 -3.45 -6.58
C ASN A 325 3.54 -4.94 -6.47
N ILE A 326 3.20 -5.40 -5.27
CA ILE A 326 3.01 -6.83 -4.96
C ILE A 326 1.65 -7.09 -4.32
N ASP A 327 1.11 -8.29 -4.56
CA ASP A 327 -0.01 -8.83 -3.80
C ASP A 327 0.51 -9.52 -2.54
N SER A 328 -0.09 -9.17 -1.40
CA SER A 328 0.21 -9.74 -0.08
C SER A 328 -1.06 -10.15 0.67
N ASN A 329 -2.18 -10.34 -0.04
CA ASN A 329 -3.47 -10.70 0.58
C ASN A 329 -3.50 -12.12 1.15
N ASP A 330 -2.40 -12.88 1.04
CA ASP A 330 -2.17 -14.14 1.75
C ASP A 330 -1.61 -13.96 3.17
N ALA A 331 -1.56 -12.73 3.69
CA ALA A 331 -1.16 -12.43 5.07
C ALA A 331 -1.91 -13.28 6.10
N ASP A 332 -1.18 -13.72 7.13
CA ASP A 332 -1.69 -14.62 8.17
C ASP A 332 -2.68 -13.91 9.11
N SER A 333 -2.56 -12.59 9.27
CA SER A 333 -3.48 -11.74 10.03
C SER A 333 -4.24 -10.81 9.09
N HIS A 334 -5.57 -10.75 9.22
CA HIS A 334 -6.49 -9.88 8.46
C HIS A 334 -6.51 -10.02 6.93
N GLY A 335 -5.60 -10.81 6.34
CA GLY A 335 -5.61 -11.17 4.92
C GLY A 335 -6.58 -12.31 4.62
N ALA A 336 -6.08 -13.36 3.96
CA ALA A 336 -6.90 -14.42 3.39
C ALA A 336 -7.87 -15.07 4.38
N GLN A 337 -7.50 -15.25 5.65
CA GLN A 337 -8.40 -15.83 6.64
C GLN A 337 -9.68 -15.00 6.77
N GLU A 338 -9.53 -13.69 6.97
CA GLU A 338 -10.64 -12.77 7.20
C GLU A 338 -11.48 -12.61 5.93
N THR A 339 -10.81 -12.32 4.81
CA THR A 339 -11.48 -12.14 3.51
C THR A 339 -12.26 -13.37 3.09
N CYS A 340 -11.68 -14.56 3.23
CA CYS A 340 -12.32 -15.78 2.76
C CYS A 340 -13.38 -16.30 3.74
N CYS A 341 -13.28 -15.99 5.04
CA CYS A 341 -14.35 -16.31 5.98
C CYS A 341 -15.59 -15.43 5.76
N GLN A 342 -15.45 -14.17 5.34
CA GLN A 342 -16.60 -13.27 5.12
C GLN A 342 -17.48 -13.17 6.39
N CYS A 343 -16.83 -13.12 7.55
CA CYS A 343 -17.49 -13.40 8.83
C CYS A 343 -18.62 -12.42 9.14
N TYR A 344 -18.43 -11.12 8.94
CA TYR A 344 -19.49 -10.13 9.17
C TYR A 344 -20.67 -10.33 8.22
N GLY A 345 -20.41 -10.82 7.00
CA GLY A 345 -21.48 -11.23 6.09
C GLY A 345 -22.33 -12.35 6.68
N TYR A 346 -21.70 -13.43 7.17
CA TYR A 346 -22.39 -14.64 7.63
C TYR A 346 -22.91 -14.58 9.09
N ALA A 347 -22.25 -13.82 9.97
CA ALA A 347 -22.61 -13.69 11.39
C ALA A 347 -23.87 -12.84 11.61
N GLY A 348 -24.18 -11.93 10.68
CA GLY A 348 -25.38 -11.10 10.74
C GLY A 348 -25.28 -10.05 11.84
N ASP A 349 -26.09 -10.16 12.89
CA ASP A 349 -26.08 -9.21 14.03
C ASP A 349 -25.12 -9.66 15.17
N ASP A 350 -24.45 -10.81 15.04
CA ASP A 350 -23.64 -11.46 16.09
C ASP A 350 -22.13 -11.41 15.78
N ASP A 351 -21.61 -10.19 15.61
CA ASP A 351 -20.22 -9.94 15.22
C ASP A 351 -19.19 -10.46 16.25
N ASP A 352 -19.60 -10.66 17.51
CA ASP A 352 -18.77 -11.26 18.57
C ASP A 352 -18.30 -12.68 18.18
N THR A 353 -19.02 -13.36 17.27
CA THR A 353 -18.61 -14.67 16.73
C THR A 353 -17.35 -14.58 15.87
N CYS A 354 -17.02 -13.40 15.32
CA CYS A 354 -15.90 -13.21 14.42
C CYS A 354 -14.54 -13.14 15.13
N ASP A 355 -14.50 -12.90 16.44
CA ASP A 355 -13.27 -12.78 17.23
C ASP A 355 -12.37 -14.03 17.17
N ASN A 356 -12.94 -15.22 16.95
CA ASN A 356 -12.21 -16.50 16.92
C ASN A 356 -12.66 -17.38 15.75
N ILE A 357 -13.09 -16.75 14.66
CA ILE A 357 -13.65 -17.46 13.51
C ILE A 357 -12.62 -18.36 12.84
N SER A 358 -13.04 -19.57 12.48
CA SER A 358 -12.19 -20.56 11.83
C SER A 358 -12.87 -21.18 10.61
N ARG A 359 -12.05 -21.67 9.68
CA ARG A 359 -12.47 -22.48 8.54
C ARG A 359 -13.42 -23.60 8.98
N GLY A 360 -14.62 -23.62 8.40
CA GLY A 360 -15.65 -24.64 8.67
C GLY A 360 -16.67 -24.26 9.74
N ASP A 361 -16.50 -23.13 10.43
CA ASP A 361 -17.55 -22.56 11.27
C ASP A 361 -18.70 -22.03 10.39
N ASP A 362 -19.94 -22.05 10.90
CA ASP A 362 -21.13 -21.59 10.16
C ASP A 362 -21.02 -20.12 9.73
N ALA A 363 -20.30 -19.30 10.51
CA ALA A 363 -20.03 -17.90 10.21
C ALA A 363 -18.80 -17.69 9.28
N CYS A 364 -18.08 -18.75 8.89
CA CYS A 364 -16.95 -18.68 7.96
C CYS A 364 -17.34 -19.34 6.64
N ALA A 365 -17.54 -18.55 5.58
CA ALA A 365 -18.00 -19.03 4.27
C ALA A 365 -19.30 -19.86 4.36
N GLY A 366 -20.14 -19.64 5.39
CA GLY A 366 -21.34 -20.43 5.61
C GLY A 366 -21.09 -21.86 6.07
N GLY A 367 -19.90 -22.17 6.59
CA GLY A 367 -19.44 -23.53 6.88
C GLY A 367 -18.92 -24.29 5.66
N ASP A 368 -18.90 -23.67 4.47
CA ASP A 368 -18.44 -24.29 3.24
C ASP A 368 -16.91 -24.20 3.13
N THR A 369 -16.26 -25.33 3.42
CA THR A 369 -14.81 -25.42 3.39
C THR A 369 -14.23 -25.39 1.99
N ASP A 370 -14.96 -25.85 0.98
CA ASP A 370 -14.48 -25.87 -0.40
C ASP A 370 -14.52 -24.45 -1.00
N MET A 371 -15.50 -23.64 -0.59
CA MET A 371 -15.57 -22.22 -0.96
C MET A 371 -14.50 -21.40 -0.25
N TYR A 372 -14.27 -21.63 1.05
CA TYR A 372 -13.16 -21.01 1.78
C TYR A 372 -11.81 -21.36 1.15
N ASP A 373 -11.54 -22.64 0.89
CA ASP A 373 -10.25 -23.08 0.32
C ASP A 373 -10.04 -22.49 -1.08
N ALA A 374 -11.06 -22.46 -1.94
CA ALA A 374 -10.94 -21.86 -3.26
C ALA A 374 -10.60 -20.37 -3.23
N CYS A 375 -11.09 -19.65 -2.22
CA CYS A 375 -10.74 -18.26 -1.97
C CYS A 375 -9.26 -18.13 -1.54
N VAL A 376 -8.85 -18.87 -0.51
CA VAL A 376 -7.48 -18.83 0.01
C VAL A 376 -6.46 -19.26 -1.04
N ASP A 377 -6.76 -20.30 -1.81
CA ASP A 377 -5.91 -20.79 -2.90
C ASP A 377 -5.69 -19.72 -3.97
N LEU A 378 -6.71 -18.93 -4.31
CA LEU A 378 -6.58 -17.87 -5.30
C LEU A 378 -5.69 -16.74 -4.79
N LEU A 379 -5.96 -16.21 -3.59
CA LEU A 379 -5.14 -15.15 -2.98
C LEU A 379 -3.68 -15.61 -2.79
N THR A 380 -3.50 -16.82 -2.29
CA THR A 380 -2.16 -17.44 -2.15
C THR A 380 -1.46 -17.57 -3.50
N SER A 381 -2.18 -17.92 -4.57
CA SER A 381 -1.59 -18.03 -5.91
C SER A 381 -1.10 -16.69 -6.46
N TRP A 382 -1.82 -15.60 -6.19
CA TRP A 382 -1.38 -14.25 -6.55
C TRP A 382 -0.15 -13.84 -5.74
N ALA A 383 -0.16 -14.04 -4.43
CA ALA A 383 0.98 -13.71 -3.58
C ALA A 383 2.23 -14.57 -3.89
N ASP A 384 2.07 -15.85 -4.20
CA ASP A 384 3.17 -16.74 -4.63
C ASP A 384 3.77 -16.29 -5.97
N ASP A 385 2.93 -15.85 -6.90
CA ASP A 385 3.39 -15.28 -8.17
C ASP A 385 4.11 -13.94 -7.93
N SER A 386 3.55 -13.04 -7.10
CA SER A 386 4.21 -11.78 -6.72
C SER A 386 5.57 -12.03 -6.05
N ARG A 387 5.70 -13.01 -5.15
CA ARG A 387 7.00 -13.42 -4.57
C ARG A 387 7.99 -13.89 -5.63
N THR A 388 7.53 -14.72 -6.57
CA THR A 388 8.36 -15.25 -7.66
C THR A 388 8.83 -14.13 -8.59
N GLN A 389 7.92 -13.24 -8.97
CA GLN A 389 8.21 -12.12 -9.85
C GLN A 389 9.07 -11.06 -9.15
N LEU A 390 8.86 -10.79 -7.87
CA LEU A 390 9.68 -9.88 -7.08
C LEU A 390 11.15 -10.32 -7.06
N ALA A 391 11.41 -11.59 -6.72
CA ALA A 391 12.76 -12.14 -6.71
C ALA A 391 13.44 -12.03 -8.09
N ALA A 392 12.70 -12.29 -9.18
CA ALA A 392 13.23 -12.19 -10.53
C ALA A 392 13.51 -10.74 -10.96
N ASN A 393 12.62 -9.79 -10.64
CA ASN A 393 12.73 -8.41 -11.09
C ASN A 393 13.73 -7.61 -10.25
N ILE A 394 13.83 -7.82 -8.93
CA ILE A 394 14.87 -7.16 -8.12
C ILE A 394 16.27 -7.52 -8.61
N ALA A 395 16.49 -8.77 -8.99
CA ALA A 395 17.77 -9.26 -9.50
C ALA A 395 18.17 -8.61 -10.83
N ASN A 396 17.19 -8.14 -11.62
CA ASN A 396 17.40 -7.49 -12.90
C ASN A 396 17.39 -5.95 -12.80
N SER A 397 16.86 -5.39 -11.72
CA SER A 397 16.77 -3.95 -11.51
C SER A 397 18.16 -3.31 -11.35
N THR A 398 18.38 -2.26 -12.14
CA THR A 398 19.54 -1.38 -12.07
C THR A 398 19.19 0.02 -11.59
N ALA A 399 17.96 0.22 -11.09
CA ALA A 399 17.51 1.51 -10.59
C ALA A 399 18.36 1.96 -9.39
N THR A 400 18.46 3.28 -9.20
CA THR A 400 19.16 3.86 -8.05
C THR A 400 18.52 3.38 -6.75
N TRP A 401 17.19 3.40 -6.69
CA TRP A 401 16.39 2.98 -5.54
C TRP A 401 15.44 1.85 -5.91
N LYS A 402 15.18 0.99 -4.95
CA LYS A 402 14.29 -0.17 -5.06
C LYS A 402 13.32 -0.15 -3.90
N VAL A 403 12.03 0.01 -4.21
CA VAL A 403 10.94 0.17 -3.25
C VAL A 403 9.93 -0.94 -3.46
N VAL A 404 9.59 -1.69 -2.41
CA VAL A 404 8.47 -2.63 -2.44
C VAL A 404 7.22 -1.91 -1.96
N ASN A 405 6.15 -1.97 -2.75
CA ASN A 405 4.82 -1.47 -2.40
C ASN A 405 3.90 -2.67 -2.15
N SER A 406 3.36 -2.79 -0.95
CA SER A 406 2.53 -3.89 -0.48
C SER A 406 1.34 -3.34 0.29
N HIS A 407 0.26 -4.11 0.45
CA HIS A 407 -0.77 -3.73 1.41
C HIS A 407 -0.38 -4.10 2.85
N TYR A 408 0.19 -5.30 3.04
CA TYR A 408 0.62 -5.80 4.34
C TYR A 408 2.12 -5.61 4.63
N ASN A 409 2.44 -5.34 5.89
CA ASN A 409 3.79 -5.39 6.44
C ASN A 409 4.27 -6.86 6.62
N PRO A 410 5.48 -7.23 6.16
CA PRO A 410 5.95 -8.61 6.09
C PRO A 410 6.31 -9.23 7.45
N TYR A 411 6.53 -8.44 8.51
CA TYR A 411 6.76 -8.98 9.85
C TYR A 411 5.57 -8.76 10.79
N ALA A 412 4.75 -7.73 10.59
CA ALA A 412 3.62 -7.47 11.48
C ALA A 412 2.37 -8.33 11.17
N HIS A 413 2.16 -8.69 9.89
CA HIS A 413 0.93 -9.37 9.44
C HIS A 413 1.12 -10.82 9.01
N TYR A 414 2.36 -11.31 9.02
CA TYR A 414 2.67 -12.70 8.71
C TYR A 414 3.22 -13.40 9.94
N ALA A 415 2.88 -14.66 10.15
CA ALA A 415 3.58 -15.51 11.09
C ALA A 415 5.07 -15.66 10.68
N GLU A 416 5.91 -16.10 11.61
CA GLU A 416 7.37 -16.21 11.41
C GLU A 416 7.75 -16.89 10.08
N SER A 417 7.03 -17.94 9.67
CA SER A 417 7.29 -18.62 8.39
C SER A 417 6.94 -17.79 7.16
N GLY A 418 5.89 -16.97 7.22
CA GLY A 418 5.51 -16.04 6.16
C GLY A 418 6.50 -14.88 6.05
N MET A 419 6.87 -14.30 7.19
CA MET A 419 7.93 -13.29 7.29
C MET A 419 9.23 -13.80 6.68
N ALA A 420 9.66 -15.02 7.04
CA ALA A 420 10.88 -15.61 6.51
C ALA A 420 10.89 -15.72 4.98
N LYS A 421 9.75 -16.03 4.34
CA LYS A 421 9.66 -16.07 2.87
C LYS A 421 9.96 -14.71 2.24
N TRP A 422 9.38 -13.63 2.79
CA TRP A 422 9.62 -12.28 2.29
C TRP A 422 11.04 -11.80 2.59
N PHE A 423 11.53 -12.04 3.80
CA PHE A 423 12.89 -11.68 4.21
C PHE A 423 13.94 -12.40 3.37
N ASP A 424 13.75 -13.68 3.07
CA ASP A 424 14.65 -14.45 2.18
C ASP A 424 14.72 -13.87 0.77
N ILE A 425 13.63 -13.29 0.26
CA ILE A 425 13.58 -12.65 -1.06
C ILE A 425 14.34 -11.33 -1.07
N ILE A 426 14.18 -10.49 -0.04
CA ILE A 426 14.76 -9.14 -0.04
C ILE A 426 16.20 -9.10 0.51
N ASN A 427 16.61 -10.08 1.30
CA ASN A 427 17.93 -10.13 1.93
C ASN A 427 19.08 -10.01 0.92
N GLY A 428 19.89 -8.96 1.06
CA GLY A 428 21.09 -8.74 0.24
C GLY A 428 20.79 -8.39 -1.23
N THR A 429 19.57 -7.95 -1.54
CA THR A 429 19.15 -7.64 -2.92
C THR A 429 19.19 -6.14 -3.26
N GLY A 430 19.47 -5.30 -2.27
CA GLY A 430 19.48 -3.85 -2.41
C GLY A 430 18.07 -3.25 -2.50
N VAL A 431 17.06 -3.92 -1.95
CA VAL A 431 15.79 -3.26 -1.60
C VAL A 431 16.10 -2.28 -0.47
N HIS A 432 15.62 -1.04 -0.58
CA HIS A 432 15.90 0.01 0.39
C HIS A 432 14.71 0.26 1.30
N LEU A 433 13.50 0.12 0.76
CA LEU A 433 12.27 0.52 1.41
C LEU A 433 11.15 -0.46 1.10
N TRP A 434 10.40 -0.82 2.14
CA TRP A 434 9.12 -1.51 2.06
C TRP A 434 8.05 -0.58 2.59
N LEU A 435 7.05 -0.29 1.77
CA LEU A 435 5.91 0.55 2.10
C LEU A 435 4.66 -0.29 2.22
N ASN A 436 3.82 -0.01 3.22
CA ASN A 436 2.52 -0.65 3.35
C ASN A 436 1.45 0.22 3.99
N GLY A 437 0.20 -0.19 3.82
CA GLY A 437 -0.97 0.34 4.50
C GLY A 437 -1.46 -0.66 5.55
N HIS A 438 -2.76 -0.94 5.53
CA HIS A 438 -3.51 -1.90 6.36
C HIS A 438 -3.57 -1.54 7.84
N THR A 439 -2.40 -1.34 8.45
CA THR A 439 -2.33 -0.80 9.80
C THR A 439 -2.67 0.67 9.72
N HIS A 440 -3.76 1.10 10.35
CA HIS A 440 -4.21 2.48 10.29
C HIS A 440 -3.38 3.45 11.14
N GLY A 441 -2.07 3.29 11.17
CA GLY A 441 -1.12 4.15 11.86
C GLY A 441 0.17 4.29 11.06
N GLU A 442 1.10 5.06 11.61
CA GLU A 442 2.36 5.37 10.94
C GLU A 442 3.57 5.03 11.81
N ASN A 443 4.52 4.32 11.20
CA ASN A 443 5.82 4.07 11.80
C ASN A 443 6.92 4.09 10.75
N HIS A 444 8.15 4.01 11.22
CA HIS A 444 9.33 3.80 10.42
C HIS A 444 10.27 2.90 11.20
N ASP A 445 10.50 1.71 10.68
CA ASP A 445 11.34 0.67 11.24
C ASP A 445 12.53 0.39 10.31
N TYR A 446 13.55 -0.28 10.82
CA TYR A 446 14.74 -0.63 10.07
C TYR A 446 15.27 -2.01 10.43
N SER A 447 15.83 -2.70 9.44
CA SER A 447 16.58 -3.93 9.66
C SER A 447 18.02 -3.79 9.21
N SER A 448 18.94 -3.73 10.18
CA SER A 448 20.38 -3.74 9.89
C SER A 448 20.87 -5.03 9.22
N SER A 449 20.16 -6.14 9.42
CA SER A 449 20.50 -7.43 8.82
C SER A 449 20.11 -7.53 7.36
N LEU A 450 19.04 -6.82 6.95
CA LEU A 450 18.53 -6.81 5.59
C LEU A 450 18.99 -5.58 4.79
N GLY A 451 19.31 -4.48 5.49
CA GLY A 451 19.55 -3.16 4.91
C GLY A 451 18.28 -2.51 4.36
N VAL A 452 17.13 -2.76 5.00
CA VAL A 452 15.80 -2.37 4.52
C VAL A 452 15.09 -1.54 5.59
N HIS A 453 14.46 -0.45 5.16
CA HIS A 453 13.51 0.34 5.94
C HIS A 453 12.07 -0.15 5.70
N PHE A 454 11.25 -0.19 6.75
CA PHE A 454 9.84 -0.55 6.68
C PHE A 454 9.00 0.64 7.15
N VAL A 455 7.92 0.94 6.45
CA VAL A 455 7.05 2.09 6.75
C VAL A 455 5.60 1.64 6.66
N ASP A 456 4.93 1.61 7.81
CA ASP A 456 3.47 1.59 7.87
C ASP A 456 2.94 3.01 7.59
N ASN A 457 1.95 3.10 6.72
CA ASN A 457 1.36 4.34 6.24
C ASN A 457 -0.13 4.12 5.88
N GLY A 458 -0.91 3.57 6.80
CA GLY A 458 -2.32 3.22 6.58
C GLY A 458 -3.33 4.20 7.15
N ALA A 459 -2.93 5.44 7.46
CA ALA A 459 -3.84 6.48 7.95
C ALA A 459 -4.04 7.58 6.91
N GLY A 460 -4.31 7.20 5.66
CA GLY A 460 -4.53 8.12 4.54
C GLY A 460 -5.88 8.84 4.56
N GLY A 461 -6.81 8.44 5.45
CA GLY A 461 -8.07 9.14 5.71
C GLY A 461 -9.34 8.41 5.26
N GLY A 462 -9.25 7.21 4.68
CA GLY A 462 -10.41 6.40 4.28
C GLY A 462 -11.11 5.72 5.45
N ILE A 463 -10.37 5.48 6.53
CA ILE A 463 -10.80 4.80 7.76
C ILE A 463 -10.18 5.46 8.99
N ILE A 464 -10.78 5.25 10.16
CA ILE A 464 -10.32 5.86 11.41
C ILE A 464 -8.89 5.41 11.76
N LYS A 465 -8.08 6.39 12.14
CA LYS A 465 -6.70 6.17 12.58
C LYS A 465 -6.66 5.32 13.86
N GLN A 466 -5.64 4.47 13.93
CA GLN A 466 -5.31 3.59 15.04
C GLN A 466 -3.81 3.68 15.37
N SER A 467 -3.33 2.79 16.24
CA SER A 467 -1.91 2.66 16.53
C SER A 467 -1.17 1.97 15.38
N ALA A 468 0.09 2.33 15.17
CA ALA A 468 0.97 1.62 14.25
C ALA A 468 1.28 0.19 14.73
N SER A 469 1.86 -0.63 13.85
CA SER A 469 2.16 -2.03 14.18
C SER A 469 3.20 -2.12 15.27
N ASP A 470 3.00 -3.08 16.18
CA ASP A 470 4.07 -3.54 17.07
C ASP A 470 5.00 -4.50 16.32
N ILE A 471 6.26 -4.58 16.75
CA ILE A 471 7.22 -5.58 16.27
C ILE A 471 6.99 -6.89 17.04
N PRO A 472 6.59 -8.00 16.39
CA PRO A 472 6.39 -9.26 17.09
C PRO A 472 7.70 -9.84 17.63
N THR A 473 7.61 -10.61 18.70
CA THR A 473 8.79 -11.19 19.39
C THR A 473 9.75 -11.98 18.49
N TYR A 474 9.27 -12.63 17.43
CA TYR A 474 10.12 -13.37 16.47
C TYR A 474 10.83 -12.46 15.47
N ALA A 475 10.42 -11.19 15.36
CA ALA A 475 10.99 -10.18 14.47
C ALA A 475 11.96 -9.22 15.19
N GLU A 476 11.94 -9.17 16.53
CA GLU A 476 12.80 -8.27 17.35
C GLU A 476 14.31 -8.46 17.10
N ASP A 477 14.75 -9.65 16.68
CA ASP A 477 16.16 -9.92 16.32
C ASP A 477 16.55 -9.34 14.94
N TYR A 478 15.57 -8.94 14.13
CA TYR A 478 15.77 -8.48 12.76
C TYR A 478 15.43 -7.00 12.58
N VAL A 479 14.39 -6.51 13.24
CA VAL A 479 13.78 -5.20 13.01
C VAL A 479 13.82 -4.37 14.29
N GLU A 480 14.20 -3.11 14.16
CA GLU A 480 14.17 -2.12 15.23
C GLU A 480 13.29 -0.93 14.83
N ASN A 481 12.58 -0.38 15.81
CA ASN A 481 11.77 0.80 15.60
C ASN A 481 12.62 2.07 15.60
N LEU A 482 12.50 2.89 14.57
CA LEU A 482 13.14 4.21 14.49
C LEU A 482 12.17 5.33 14.88
N TRP A 483 10.89 5.19 14.52
CA TRP A 483 9.86 6.19 14.81
C TRP A 483 8.46 5.57 14.78
N VAL A 484 7.57 6.08 15.64
CA VAL A 484 6.12 5.80 15.63
C VAL A 484 5.41 7.13 15.79
N TYR A 485 4.34 7.35 15.02
CA TYR A 485 3.50 8.50 15.22
C TYR A 485 2.46 8.26 16.31
N ASP A 486 2.50 9.07 17.37
CA ASP A 486 1.54 9.03 18.48
C ASP A 486 0.43 10.10 18.37
N GLY A 487 0.52 10.96 17.35
CA GLY A 487 -0.50 11.95 17.04
C GLY A 487 -1.78 11.32 16.49
N THR A 488 -2.86 12.06 16.52
CA THR A 488 -4.17 11.60 16.00
C THR A 488 -4.38 11.99 14.54
N GLU A 489 -3.43 12.71 13.95
CA GLU A 489 -3.56 13.25 12.60
C GLU A 489 -3.37 12.17 11.52
N TYR A 490 -4.14 12.29 10.43
CA TYR A 490 -4.02 11.54 9.19
C TYR A 490 -2.96 12.18 8.28
N GLY A 491 -2.35 11.41 7.40
CA GLY A 491 -1.29 11.95 6.56
C GLY A 491 -0.76 10.97 5.54
N PHE A 492 0.42 11.30 5.02
CA PHE A 492 1.08 10.53 3.98
C PHE A 492 2.60 10.72 4.05
N PHE A 493 3.34 9.86 3.36
CA PHE A 493 4.79 9.98 3.26
C PHE A 493 5.23 10.55 1.90
N SER A 494 6.32 11.30 1.90
CA SER A 494 7.06 11.67 0.68
C SER A 494 8.43 11.02 0.65
N LEU A 495 8.86 10.63 -0.54
CA LEU A 495 10.18 10.11 -0.87
C LEU A 495 10.84 11.11 -1.81
N THR A 496 11.96 11.72 -1.42
CA THR A 496 12.71 12.62 -2.29
C THR A 496 14.15 12.11 -2.41
N ALA A 497 14.55 11.73 -3.63
CA ALA A 497 15.73 10.92 -3.91
C ALA A 497 16.83 11.70 -4.63
N SER A 498 18.06 11.32 -4.30
CA SER A 498 19.33 11.65 -4.99
C SER A 498 20.05 10.34 -5.31
N GLU A 499 21.28 10.40 -5.85
CA GLU A 499 22.09 9.19 -6.09
C GLU A 499 22.44 8.45 -4.79
N ASP A 500 22.74 9.20 -3.73
CA ASP A 500 23.30 8.67 -2.48
C ASP A 500 22.26 8.59 -1.34
N TRP A 501 21.24 9.44 -1.37
CA TRP A 501 20.29 9.62 -0.26
C TRP A 501 18.84 9.70 -0.72
N LEU A 502 17.95 9.05 0.03
CA LEU A 502 16.51 9.21 -0.03
C LEU A 502 16.05 9.90 1.25
N LYS A 503 15.40 11.06 1.10
CA LYS A 503 14.75 11.78 2.19
C LYS A 503 13.31 11.27 2.31
N LEU A 504 13.02 10.57 3.38
CA LEU A 504 11.70 10.09 3.78
C LEU A 504 11.08 11.10 4.75
N GLN A 505 9.84 11.53 4.50
CA GLN A 505 9.16 12.48 5.39
C GLN A 505 7.69 12.11 5.55
N TYR A 506 7.15 12.22 6.76
CA TYR A 506 5.71 12.12 7.02
C TYR A 506 5.10 13.52 7.16
N HIS A 507 4.04 13.77 6.40
CA HIS A 507 3.33 15.04 6.31
C HIS A 507 1.88 14.90 6.74
N THR A 508 1.39 15.92 7.46
CA THR A 508 0.02 15.99 7.97
C THR A 508 -0.45 17.46 8.06
N ALA A 509 -1.68 17.69 8.52
CA ALA A 509 -2.21 19.02 8.79
C ALA A 509 -1.39 19.77 9.87
N ASP A 510 -1.17 21.07 9.67
CA ASP A 510 -0.66 21.96 10.72
C ASP A 510 -1.73 22.34 11.76
N ASP A 511 -1.31 23.09 12.78
CA ASP A 511 -2.18 23.51 13.89
C ASP A 511 -3.18 24.62 13.53
N LYS A 512 -3.19 25.11 12.28
CA LYS A 512 -4.11 26.16 11.81
C LYS A 512 -5.39 25.61 11.20
N TRP A 513 -5.46 24.31 10.95
CA TRP A 513 -6.68 23.66 10.48
C TRP A 513 -7.78 23.72 11.54
N THR A 514 -9.01 24.02 11.11
CA THR A 514 -10.20 23.92 11.97
C THR A 514 -11.31 23.17 11.27
N TYR A 515 -11.72 22.05 11.84
CA TYR A 515 -12.68 21.14 11.22
C TYR A 515 -14.13 21.50 11.55
N ALA A 516 -14.99 21.31 10.57
CA ALA A 516 -16.44 21.46 10.68
C ALA A 516 -17.12 20.24 10.04
N GLU A 517 -18.40 20.02 10.32
CA GLU A 517 -19.18 18.87 9.79
C GLU A 517 -19.06 18.66 8.26
N SER A 518 -18.79 19.73 7.49
CA SER A 518 -18.47 19.61 6.07
C SER A 518 -17.12 20.23 5.74
N PHE A 519 -16.39 19.62 4.80
CA PHE A 519 -15.11 20.14 4.35
C PHE A 519 -15.21 21.57 3.81
N ASN A 520 -16.30 21.90 3.11
CA ASN A 520 -16.56 23.28 2.63
C ASN A 520 -16.67 24.32 3.75
N SER A 521 -16.90 23.91 4.99
CA SER A 521 -16.97 24.78 6.17
C SER A 521 -15.72 24.67 7.05
N THR A 522 -14.77 23.80 6.68
CA THR A 522 -13.48 23.64 7.35
C THR A 522 -12.56 24.80 6.93
N SER A 523 -11.82 25.36 7.90
CA SER A 523 -10.76 26.33 7.58
C SER A 523 -9.50 25.57 7.23
N VAL A 524 -9.01 25.77 6.01
CA VAL A 524 -7.78 25.17 5.51
C VAL A 524 -6.56 25.79 6.21
N GLY A 525 -5.74 24.95 6.82
CA GLY A 525 -4.42 25.30 7.33
C GLY A 525 -3.30 24.90 6.37
N GLY A 526 -2.08 24.80 6.87
CA GLY A 526 -0.90 24.40 6.12
C GLY A 526 -0.52 22.93 6.29
N VAL A 527 0.67 22.58 5.79
CA VAL A 527 1.32 21.28 5.94
C VAL A 527 2.30 21.31 7.13
N ALA A 528 2.30 20.26 7.94
CA ALA A 528 3.30 20.00 8.97
C ALA A 528 4.03 18.68 8.69
N THR A 529 5.36 18.73 8.69
CA THR A 529 6.19 17.52 8.66
C THR A 529 6.51 17.08 10.09
N LYS A 530 6.17 15.84 10.45
CA LYS A 530 6.37 15.30 11.82
C LYS A 530 7.49 14.28 11.92
N HIS A 531 7.91 13.72 10.78
CA HIS A 531 9.05 12.80 10.68
C HIS A 531 9.90 13.16 9.47
N CYS A 532 11.21 13.03 9.60
CA CYS A 532 12.14 13.22 8.50
C CYS A 532 13.39 12.38 8.72
N TRP A 533 13.73 11.56 7.73
CA TRP A 533 14.87 10.66 7.77
C TRP A 533 15.63 10.63 6.45
N TYR A 534 16.95 10.58 6.52
CA TYR A 534 17.84 10.36 5.38
C TYR A 534 18.27 8.90 5.33
N ILE A 535 17.72 8.16 4.37
CA ILE A 535 18.08 6.78 4.06
C ILE A 535 19.26 6.78 3.07
N PRO A 536 20.39 6.14 3.37
CA PRO A 536 21.52 6.02 2.46
C PRO A 536 21.32 4.87 1.47
N ASN A 537 21.80 5.06 0.24
CA ASN A 537 21.68 4.08 -0.84
C ASN A 537 22.61 2.85 -0.66
N ASP A 538 23.40 2.80 0.41
CA ASP A 538 24.22 1.62 0.75
C ASP A 538 23.51 0.66 1.72
N GLY A 539 22.25 0.95 2.08
CA GLY A 539 21.41 0.14 2.96
C GLY A 539 21.74 0.27 4.44
N ALA A 540 22.57 1.24 4.84
CA ALA A 540 22.75 1.55 6.26
C ALA A 540 21.52 2.25 6.87
N GLU A 541 21.46 2.33 8.20
CA GLU A 541 20.32 2.87 8.96
C GLU A 541 19.99 4.33 8.60
N GLY A 542 20.99 5.11 8.21
CA GLY A 542 20.78 6.53 7.92
C GLY A 542 20.72 7.40 9.18
N GLN A 543 20.02 8.53 9.07
CA GLN A 543 19.95 9.51 10.15
C GLN A 543 18.72 10.42 10.05
N GLU A 544 18.23 10.88 11.20
CA GLU A 544 17.17 11.89 11.28
C GLU A 544 17.60 13.19 10.56
N CYS A 545 16.67 13.85 9.90
CA CYS A 545 16.94 15.17 9.34
C CYS A 545 17.18 16.16 10.47
N THR A 546 18.37 16.75 10.54
CA THR A 546 18.60 17.85 11.46
C THR A 546 17.66 19.00 11.11
N SER A 547 16.77 19.36 12.02
CA SER A 547 16.02 20.62 11.92
C SER A 547 17.05 21.75 11.79
N SER A 548 17.09 22.39 10.64
CA SER A 548 17.64 23.75 10.62
C SER A 548 16.72 24.52 11.54
N SER A 549 17.22 24.83 12.74
CA SER A 549 16.54 25.71 13.67
C SER A 549 16.15 26.96 12.89
N SER A 550 14.87 27.09 12.54
CA SER A 550 14.33 28.31 11.99
C SER A 550 14.54 29.35 13.07
N SER A 551 15.48 30.24 12.80
CA SER A 551 15.81 31.39 13.64
C SER A 551 14.53 32.20 13.86
N SER A 552 14.02 32.10 15.09
CA SER A 552 13.30 33.08 15.92
C SER A 552 12.72 34.32 15.25
#